data_AF-Q5UZH7-F1
#
_entry.id   AF-Q5UZH7-F1
#
_cell.length_a   1.000
_cell.length_b   1.000
_cell.length_c   1.000
_cell.angle_alpha   90.00
_cell.angle_beta   90.00
_cell.angle_gamma   90.00
#
_symmetry.space_group_name_H-M   'P 1'
#
loop_
_entity.id
_entity.type
_entity.pdbx_description
1 polymer ?
#
loop_
_entity_poly.entity_id
_entity_poly.type
_entity_poly.pdbx_seq_one_letter_code
_entity_poly.pdbx_strand_id
1 'polypeptide(L)'
;MARSDTEIESGAGPPGAVERLEQAADAYARAHERVDSVGADALRDCRDIYRELWNLLESYDGRATGGGDFEAFMEFQGRVGTLTDDLSEDLPERDTFEEIDDFLQQRRLTESDFEQAREMLSPIGDLVGRLDELDDAREQYKKARTDAGRRRDELSDRIDELERLQRLGDADLDAPVEHLREPIERYNDAVTEAFTDFRRNTPARDALAVIERADAYPLVEFRSPPAELLTYVREHDAGTEPIPKLLEYADYSASKLDHYVDDAAALRSAVATRQTYLRRLDAEPVRVDWPPPSATALPWLCRAYRSVVARFADESVVAALREVRGLAERDDYERLRESALARSELTEAERERLASGAVEQELSVAREARAAIDDALDTYSPL
;
A
#
# COMPACT_ATOMS: atom_id res chain seq x y z
N MET A 1 18.00 -24.39 -4.18
CA MET A 1 18.20 -23.09 -4.86
C MET A 1 18.13 -22.04 -3.77
N ALA A 2 19.27 -21.81 -3.13
CA ALA A 2 19.43 -20.91 -2.01
C ALA A 2 19.69 -19.50 -2.54
N ARG A 3 18.97 -18.50 -2.01
CA ARG A 3 19.33 -17.09 -2.11
C ARG A 3 19.52 -16.59 -0.67
N SER A 4 20.70 -16.86 -0.14
CA SER A 4 21.23 -16.20 1.04
C SER A 4 22.68 -15.93 0.74
N ASP A 5 22.95 -14.68 0.38
CA ASP A 5 24.17 -13.94 0.67
C ASP A 5 23.87 -12.54 0.16
N THR A 6 23.22 -11.75 1.03
CA THR A 6 23.19 -10.31 0.88
C THR A 6 24.62 -9.85 1.14
N GLU A 7 25.36 -9.72 0.05
CA GLU A 7 26.60 -8.99 -0.01
C GLU A 7 26.38 -7.62 0.64
N ILE A 8 26.98 -7.43 1.81
CA ILE A 8 27.34 -6.11 2.29
C ILE A 8 28.49 -5.66 1.39
N GLU A 9 28.16 -5.24 0.16
CA GLU A 9 29.07 -4.51 -0.69
C GLU A 9 29.27 -3.12 -0.09
N SER A 10 30.36 -3.00 0.68
CA SER A 10 31.00 -1.73 1.01
C SER A 10 31.62 -1.12 -0.26
N GLY A 11 30.76 -0.57 -1.12
CA GLY A 11 31.06 0.40 -2.15
C GLY A 11 30.13 1.59 -1.93
N ALA A 12 30.59 2.81 -2.15
CA ALA A 12 29.76 4.02 -1.97
C ALA A 12 28.49 3.90 -2.83
N GLY A 13 27.41 3.41 -2.21
CA GLY A 13 26.09 3.36 -2.81
C GLY A 13 25.62 4.77 -3.12
N PRO A 14 24.49 4.92 -3.84
CA PRO A 14 23.89 6.23 -4.00
C PRO A 14 23.74 6.91 -2.62
N PRO A 15 24.05 8.22 -2.52
CA PRO A 15 24.04 8.95 -1.26
C PRO A 15 22.74 8.71 -0.50
N GLY A 16 22.80 8.61 0.83
CA GLY A 16 21.61 8.35 1.65
C GLY A 16 20.50 9.39 1.42
N ALA A 17 19.26 9.07 1.80
CA ALA A 17 18.14 10.02 1.61
C ALA A 17 18.39 11.38 2.29
N VAL A 18 19.07 11.38 3.45
CA VAL A 18 19.54 12.57 4.16
C VAL A 18 20.55 13.35 3.33
N GLU A 19 21.63 12.71 2.89
CA GLU A 19 22.70 13.34 2.13
C GLU A 19 22.17 13.95 0.80
N ARG A 20 21.24 13.28 0.12
CA ARG A 20 20.58 13.84 -1.08
C ARG A 20 19.76 15.09 -0.77
N LEU A 21 19.06 15.10 0.37
CA LEU A 21 18.27 16.26 0.80
C LEU A 21 19.20 17.44 1.14
N GLU A 22 20.27 17.19 1.90
CA GLU A 22 21.31 18.17 2.24
C GLU A 22 21.91 18.79 0.96
N GLN A 23 22.37 17.96 0.03
CA GLN A 23 22.98 18.43 -1.22
C GLN A 23 22.00 19.26 -2.07
N ALA A 24 20.74 18.83 -2.16
CA ALA A 24 19.72 19.56 -2.91
C ALA A 24 19.33 20.88 -2.24
N ALA A 25 19.30 20.92 -0.90
CA ALA A 25 19.04 22.14 -0.14
C ALA A 25 20.16 23.16 -0.35
N ASP A 26 21.41 22.72 -0.26
CA ASP A 26 22.58 23.55 -0.47
C ASP A 26 22.65 24.08 -1.92
N ALA A 27 22.28 23.24 -2.90
CA ALA A 27 22.21 23.65 -4.30
C ALA A 27 21.13 24.72 -4.52
N TYR A 28 19.94 24.52 -3.94
CA TYR A 28 18.86 25.50 -3.99
C TYR A 28 19.25 26.83 -3.33
N ALA A 29 19.85 26.79 -2.14
CA ALA A 29 20.29 27.99 -1.42
C ALA A 29 21.33 28.78 -2.24
N ARG A 30 22.31 28.11 -2.85
CA ARG A 30 23.30 28.75 -3.73
C ARG A 30 22.67 29.36 -4.98
N ALA A 31 21.77 28.63 -5.65
CA ALA A 31 21.09 29.14 -6.84
C ALA A 31 20.22 30.36 -6.49
N HIS A 32 19.56 30.32 -5.33
CA HIS A 32 18.74 31.43 -4.84
C HIS A 32 19.60 32.66 -4.54
N GLU A 33 20.73 32.52 -3.84
CA GLU A 33 21.66 33.61 -3.57
C GLU A 33 22.22 34.23 -4.86
N ARG A 34 22.54 33.42 -5.88
CA ARG A 34 23.03 33.89 -7.19
C ARG A 34 22.00 34.69 -7.99
N VAL A 35 20.72 34.39 -7.80
CA VAL A 35 19.60 35.14 -8.39
C VAL A 35 19.34 36.41 -7.59
N ASP A 36 19.31 36.32 -6.26
CA ASP A 36 19.08 37.45 -5.35
C ASP A 36 20.18 38.51 -5.43
N SER A 37 21.44 38.12 -5.69
CA SER A 37 22.54 39.07 -5.83
C SER A 37 22.38 40.03 -7.01
N VAL A 38 21.57 39.67 -8.00
CA VAL A 38 21.31 40.47 -9.21
C VAL A 38 19.89 41.05 -9.18
N GLY A 39 18.94 40.29 -8.64
CA GLY A 39 17.51 40.59 -8.66
C GLY A 39 16.80 39.73 -9.70
N ALA A 40 15.79 38.98 -9.25
CA ALA A 40 15.04 38.07 -10.12
C ALA A 40 14.31 38.79 -11.26
N ASP A 41 13.80 40.01 -11.02
CA ASP A 41 13.10 40.79 -12.04
C ASP A 41 14.07 41.32 -13.10
N ALA A 42 15.22 41.87 -12.67
CA ALA A 42 16.28 42.31 -13.58
C ALA A 42 16.81 41.16 -14.46
N LEU A 43 16.94 39.96 -13.90
CA LEU A 43 17.31 38.76 -14.65
C LEU A 43 16.23 38.32 -15.65
N ARG A 44 14.94 38.51 -15.34
CA ARG A 44 13.85 38.20 -16.28
C ARG A 44 13.82 39.18 -17.44
N ASP A 45 13.96 40.47 -17.15
CA ASP A 45 14.02 41.52 -18.16
C ASP A 45 15.23 41.29 -19.09
N CYS A 46 16.40 41.01 -18.51
CA CYS A 46 17.62 40.64 -19.25
C CYS A 46 17.43 39.38 -20.10
N ARG A 47 16.73 38.35 -19.58
CA ARG A 47 16.43 37.12 -20.31
C ARG A 47 15.52 37.36 -21.51
N ASP A 48 14.55 38.25 -21.39
CA ASP A 48 13.62 38.55 -22.48
C ASP A 48 14.35 39.23 -23.64
N ILE A 49 15.21 40.22 -23.32
CA ILE A 49 16.07 40.90 -24.31
C ILE A 49 17.09 39.92 -24.91
N TYR A 50 17.75 39.10 -24.09
CA TYR A 50 18.68 38.06 -24.54
C TYR A 50 18.01 37.10 -25.52
N ARG A 51 16.80 36.61 -25.21
CA ARG A 51 16.05 35.71 -26.07
C ARG A 51 15.64 36.39 -27.38
N GLU A 52 15.21 37.63 -27.31
CA GLU A 52 14.85 38.40 -28.51
C GLU A 52 16.05 38.57 -29.44
N LEU A 53 17.20 39.00 -28.91
CA LEU A 53 18.43 39.15 -29.68
C LEU A 53 18.96 37.82 -30.22
N TRP A 54 18.94 36.75 -29.41
CA TRP A 54 19.31 35.41 -29.85
C TRP A 54 18.44 34.93 -31.02
N ASN A 55 17.12 35.14 -30.94
CA ASN A 55 16.18 34.79 -32.01
C ASN A 55 16.39 35.63 -33.27
N LEU A 56 16.74 36.92 -33.14
CA LEU A 56 17.14 37.76 -34.28
C LEU A 56 18.40 37.21 -34.95
N LEU A 57 19.43 36.87 -34.16
CA LEU A 57 20.65 36.25 -34.68
C LEU A 57 20.38 34.91 -35.37
N GLU A 58 19.55 34.04 -34.80
CA GLU A 58 19.21 32.74 -35.41
C GLU A 58 18.40 32.90 -36.71
N SER A 59 17.40 33.79 -36.71
CA SER A 59 16.48 33.92 -37.85
C SER A 59 17.06 34.63 -39.07
N TYR A 60 18.07 35.48 -38.87
CA TYR A 60 18.73 36.24 -39.93
C TYR A 60 20.12 35.70 -40.33
N ASP A 61 20.68 34.74 -39.58
CA ASP A 61 21.91 34.04 -39.99
C ASP A 61 21.73 33.37 -41.37
N GLY A 62 22.75 33.50 -42.21
CA GLY A 62 22.71 33.09 -43.62
C GLY A 62 21.83 33.94 -44.56
N ARG A 63 20.88 34.75 -44.05
CA ARG A 63 20.02 35.64 -44.89
C ARG A 63 20.53 37.07 -44.96
N ALA A 64 20.97 37.61 -43.83
CA ALA A 64 21.48 38.97 -43.68
C ALA A 64 23.00 39.06 -43.85
N THR A 65 23.62 38.11 -44.56
CA THR A 65 25.07 38.10 -44.83
C THR A 65 25.40 38.83 -46.13
N GLY A 66 26.66 39.24 -46.34
CA GLY A 66 27.11 40.12 -47.42
C GLY A 66 26.93 39.61 -48.87
N GLY A 67 26.38 38.41 -49.05
CA GLY A 67 25.90 37.86 -50.33
C GLY A 67 24.39 37.55 -50.38
N GLY A 68 23.65 37.87 -49.32
CA GLY A 68 22.24 37.58 -49.11
C GLY A 68 21.30 38.75 -49.44
N ASP A 69 20.14 38.77 -48.77
CA ASP A 69 19.06 39.74 -49.00
C ASP A 69 19.36 41.06 -48.26
N PHE A 70 19.60 42.12 -49.03
CA PHE A 70 19.90 43.45 -48.49
C PHE A 70 18.73 44.04 -47.69
N GLU A 71 17.49 43.70 -48.04
CA GLU A 71 16.31 44.13 -47.27
C GLU A 71 16.29 43.45 -45.90
N ALA A 72 16.57 42.13 -45.86
CA ALA A 72 16.69 41.38 -44.62
C ALA A 72 17.85 41.88 -43.74
N PHE A 73 18.96 42.32 -44.34
CA PHE A 73 20.08 42.92 -43.61
C PHE A 73 19.72 44.26 -42.96
N MET A 74 19.05 45.16 -43.69
CA MET A 74 18.60 46.44 -43.13
C MET A 74 17.52 46.26 -42.07
N GLU A 75 16.62 45.28 -42.26
CA GLU A 75 15.61 44.94 -41.26
C GLU A 75 16.23 44.40 -39.97
N PHE A 76 17.21 43.48 -40.09
CA PHE A 76 17.93 42.94 -38.95
C PHE A 76 18.60 44.05 -38.12
N GLN A 77 19.40 44.92 -38.77
CA GLN A 77 20.06 46.03 -38.06
C GLN A 77 19.06 47.00 -37.42
N GLY A 78 17.93 47.27 -38.09
CA GLY A 78 16.88 48.12 -37.52
C GLY A 78 16.20 47.52 -36.30
N ARG A 79 15.98 46.19 -36.30
CA ARG A 79 15.40 45.47 -35.15
C ARG A 79 16.38 45.39 -33.98
N VAL A 80 17.65 45.11 -34.24
CA VAL A 80 18.69 45.09 -33.20
C VAL A 80 18.83 46.47 -32.56
N GLY A 81 18.95 47.53 -33.36
CA GLY A 81 19.03 48.90 -32.82
C GLY A 81 17.79 49.32 -32.02
N THR A 82 16.59 48.93 -32.47
CA THR A 82 15.36 49.22 -31.71
C THR A 82 15.36 48.48 -30.36
N LEU A 83 15.87 47.26 -30.32
CA LEU A 83 15.97 46.46 -29.10
C LEU A 83 16.97 47.06 -28.10
N THR A 84 18.08 47.63 -28.58
CA THR A 84 19.14 48.19 -27.75
C THR A 84 18.93 49.65 -27.34
N ASP A 85 18.18 50.45 -28.13
CA ASP A 85 17.86 51.85 -27.80
C ASP A 85 16.95 52.00 -26.58
N ASP A 86 16.08 51.01 -26.31
CA ASP A 86 15.07 51.04 -25.24
C ASP A 86 15.50 50.27 -23.97
N LEU A 87 16.79 49.94 -23.82
CA LEU A 87 17.29 49.20 -22.65
C LEU A 87 17.20 50.04 -21.36
N SER A 88 16.77 49.40 -20.28
CA SER A 88 16.76 50.00 -18.95
C SER A 88 18.18 50.33 -18.47
N GLU A 89 18.36 51.47 -17.79
CA GLU A 89 19.65 51.85 -17.19
C GLU A 89 20.13 50.87 -16.12
N ASP A 90 19.19 50.17 -15.47
CA ASP A 90 19.47 49.18 -14.42
C ASP A 90 19.58 47.74 -14.97
N LEU A 91 19.58 47.57 -16.31
CA LEU A 91 19.66 46.26 -16.93
C LEU A 91 21.05 45.63 -16.71
N PRO A 92 21.13 44.38 -16.19
CA PRO A 92 22.38 43.66 -16.11
C PRO A 92 23.02 43.46 -17.48
N GLU A 93 24.34 43.66 -17.57
CA GLU A 93 25.13 43.53 -18.81
C GLU A 93 24.62 44.41 -19.98
N ARG A 94 24.00 45.57 -19.67
CA ARG A 94 23.57 46.55 -20.68
C ARG A 94 24.69 46.90 -21.66
N ASP A 95 25.87 47.19 -21.15
CA ASP A 95 27.04 47.56 -21.96
C ASP A 95 27.37 46.46 -22.99
N THR A 96 27.20 45.18 -22.65
CA THR A 96 27.43 44.07 -23.57
C THR A 96 26.39 44.03 -24.69
N PHE A 97 25.13 44.33 -24.42
CA PHE A 97 24.10 44.45 -25.46
C PHE A 97 24.42 45.58 -26.44
N GLU A 98 24.83 46.74 -25.93
CA GLU A 98 25.23 47.89 -26.75
C GLU A 98 26.49 47.58 -27.59
N GLU A 99 27.50 46.91 -27.01
CA GLU A 99 28.69 46.46 -27.73
C GLU A 99 28.36 45.49 -28.87
N ILE A 100 27.38 44.61 -28.67
CA ILE A 100 26.91 43.67 -29.71
C ILE A 100 26.18 44.44 -30.82
N ASP A 101 25.31 45.38 -30.50
CA ASP A 101 24.65 46.22 -31.50
C ASP A 101 25.70 46.98 -32.34
N ASP A 102 26.62 47.69 -31.68
CA ASP A 102 27.73 48.40 -32.32
C ASP A 102 28.55 47.48 -33.24
N PHE A 103 28.85 46.26 -32.79
CA PHE A 103 29.54 45.25 -33.60
C PHE A 103 28.70 44.81 -34.82
N LEU A 104 27.39 44.73 -34.70
CA LEU A 104 26.48 44.34 -35.77
C LEU A 104 26.16 45.49 -36.76
N GLN A 105 26.43 46.76 -36.41
CA GLN A 105 26.28 47.94 -37.29
C GLN A 105 27.35 48.06 -38.40
N GLN A 106 28.05 46.96 -38.72
CA GLN A 106 29.02 46.91 -39.82
C GLN A 106 28.35 47.10 -41.19
N ARG A 107 29.11 47.58 -42.18
CA ARG A 107 28.59 47.78 -43.56
C ARG A 107 28.19 46.48 -44.27
N ARG A 108 28.71 45.34 -43.81
CA ARG A 108 28.41 43.98 -44.26
C ARG A 108 28.66 43.03 -43.11
N LEU A 109 27.78 42.04 -42.94
CA LEU A 109 27.96 40.94 -42.00
C LEU A 109 28.26 39.63 -42.73
N THR A 110 28.96 38.74 -42.06
CA THR A 110 29.28 37.38 -42.50
C THR A 110 28.74 36.39 -41.48
N GLU A 111 28.63 35.10 -41.85
CA GLU A 111 28.25 34.04 -40.92
C GLU A 111 29.19 34.01 -39.69
N SER A 112 30.48 34.32 -39.87
CA SER A 112 31.44 34.43 -38.78
C SER A 112 31.13 35.60 -37.83
N ASP A 113 30.54 36.69 -38.32
CA ASP A 113 30.12 37.80 -37.46
C ASP A 113 28.90 37.41 -36.62
N PHE A 114 27.96 36.62 -37.18
CA PHE A 114 26.85 36.05 -36.40
C PHE A 114 27.35 35.09 -35.32
N GLU A 115 28.33 34.24 -35.64
CA GLU A 115 28.97 33.36 -34.65
C GLU A 115 29.67 34.16 -33.54
N GLN A 116 30.39 35.22 -33.91
CA GLN A 116 31.05 36.10 -32.96
C GLN A 116 30.06 36.86 -32.06
N ALA A 117 28.94 37.34 -32.62
CA ALA A 117 27.88 37.97 -31.84
C ALA A 117 27.24 36.98 -30.83
N ARG A 118 27.08 35.70 -31.21
CA ARG A 118 26.63 34.65 -30.28
C ARG A 118 27.66 34.38 -29.17
N GLU A 119 28.95 34.42 -29.48
CA GLU A 119 30.02 34.28 -28.49
C GLU A 119 30.01 35.47 -27.50
N MET A 120 29.83 36.70 -28.00
CA MET A 120 29.67 37.89 -27.17
C MET A 120 28.43 37.81 -26.26
N LEU A 121 27.38 37.08 -26.65
CA LEU A 121 26.20 36.84 -25.83
C LEU A 121 26.38 35.78 -24.73
N SER A 122 27.46 34.98 -24.77
CA SER A 122 27.68 33.88 -23.81
C SER A 122 27.63 34.34 -22.34
N PRO A 123 28.25 35.46 -21.92
CA PRO A 123 28.19 35.92 -20.53
C PRO A 123 26.77 36.28 -20.08
N ILE A 124 25.97 36.86 -20.98
CA ILE A 124 24.55 37.17 -20.73
C ILE A 124 23.75 35.87 -20.61
N GLY A 125 24.04 34.89 -21.47
CA GLY A 125 23.49 33.53 -21.41
C GLY A 125 23.72 32.86 -20.05
N ASP A 126 24.97 32.90 -19.55
CA ASP A 126 25.33 32.38 -18.22
C ASP A 126 24.62 33.12 -17.09
N LEU A 127 24.38 34.42 -17.26
CA LEU A 127 23.68 35.25 -16.28
C LEU A 127 22.19 34.90 -16.20
N VAL A 128 21.49 34.88 -17.34
CA VAL A 128 20.05 34.59 -17.40
C VAL A 128 19.76 33.12 -17.12
N GLY A 129 20.72 32.23 -17.41
CA GLY A 129 20.67 30.80 -17.09
C GLY A 129 20.57 30.51 -15.59
N ARG A 130 20.95 31.47 -14.71
CA ARG A 130 20.76 31.34 -13.25
C ARG A 130 19.30 31.17 -12.85
N LEU A 131 18.35 31.69 -13.62
CA LEU A 131 16.92 31.47 -13.38
C LEU A 131 16.54 30.01 -13.62
N ASP A 132 17.05 29.41 -14.69
CA ASP A 132 16.80 28.01 -15.02
C ASP A 132 17.51 27.10 -14.00
N GLU A 133 18.74 27.44 -13.58
CA GLU A 133 19.44 26.75 -12.50
C GLU A 133 18.66 26.78 -11.17
N LEU A 134 18.02 27.91 -10.83
CA LEU A 134 17.20 28.04 -9.63
C LEU A 134 15.95 27.16 -9.70
N ASP A 135 15.26 27.15 -10.85
CA ASP A 135 14.09 26.31 -11.06
C ASP A 135 14.46 24.81 -11.02
N ASP A 136 15.57 24.42 -11.62
CA ASP A 136 16.09 23.06 -11.55
C ASP A 136 16.47 22.65 -10.13
N ALA A 137 17.17 23.53 -9.39
CA ALA A 137 17.55 23.27 -8.00
C ALA A 137 16.32 23.19 -7.10
N ARG A 138 15.30 24.00 -7.35
CA ARG A 138 14.01 23.96 -6.66
C ARG A 138 13.30 22.63 -6.86
N GLU A 139 13.21 22.14 -8.09
CA GLU A 139 12.57 20.86 -8.38
C GLU A 139 13.35 19.67 -7.81
N GLN A 140 14.68 19.72 -7.87
CA GLN A 140 15.55 18.74 -7.23
C GLN A 140 15.36 18.70 -5.71
N TYR A 141 15.24 19.86 -5.06
CA TYR A 141 14.97 19.95 -3.63
C TYR A 141 13.61 19.35 -3.25
N LYS A 142 12.55 19.72 -3.96
CA LYS A 142 11.20 19.14 -3.74
C LYS A 142 11.21 17.62 -3.88
N LYS A 143 11.92 17.11 -4.90
CA LYS A 143 12.07 15.68 -5.13
C LYS A 143 12.84 15.01 -4.00
N ALA A 144 14.00 15.55 -3.62
CA ALA A 144 14.82 15.00 -2.54
C ALA A 144 14.05 14.96 -1.21
N ARG A 145 13.28 16.00 -0.89
CA ARG A 145 12.40 16.03 0.29
C ARG A 145 11.31 14.97 0.23
N THR A 146 10.68 14.80 -0.94
CA THR A 146 9.67 13.75 -1.16
C THR A 146 10.25 12.35 -0.97
N ASP A 147 11.44 12.10 -1.52
CA ASP A 147 12.14 10.82 -1.40
C ASP A 147 12.56 10.54 0.05
N ALA A 148 13.01 11.56 0.79
CA ALA A 148 13.29 11.47 2.22
C ALA A 148 12.03 11.14 3.04
N GLY A 149 10.90 11.81 2.75
CA GLY A 149 9.61 11.52 3.37
C GLY A 149 9.15 10.09 3.12
N ARG A 150 9.22 9.60 1.88
CA ARG A 150 8.91 8.19 1.55
C ARG A 150 9.82 7.24 2.34
N ARG A 151 11.11 7.53 2.42
CA ARG A 151 12.06 6.67 3.15
C ARG A 151 11.78 6.62 4.65
N ARG A 152 11.37 7.75 5.25
CA ARG A 152 10.91 7.79 6.65
C ARG A 152 9.72 6.87 6.87
N ASP A 153 8.72 6.93 5.98
CA ASP A 153 7.51 6.11 6.10
C ASP A 153 7.83 4.61 5.96
N GLU A 154 8.68 4.24 4.99
CA GLU A 154 9.20 2.86 4.85
C GLU A 154 9.92 2.37 6.12
N LEU A 155 10.70 3.23 6.76
CA LEU A 155 11.37 2.90 8.02
C LEU A 155 10.38 2.78 9.18
N SER A 156 9.31 3.59 9.21
CA SER A 156 8.26 3.46 10.21
C SER A 156 7.56 2.11 10.10
N ASP A 157 7.14 1.71 8.89
CA ASP A 157 6.52 0.41 8.65
C ASP A 157 7.47 -0.74 9.04
N ARG A 158 8.78 -0.58 8.76
CA ARG A 158 9.78 -1.57 9.15
C ARG A 158 9.96 -1.66 10.66
N ILE A 159 9.97 -0.53 11.36
CA ILE A 159 10.05 -0.46 12.82
C ILE A 159 8.85 -1.17 13.43
N ASP A 160 7.63 -0.88 12.95
CA ASP A 160 6.40 -1.49 13.47
C ASP A 160 6.41 -3.02 13.32
N GLU A 161 6.90 -3.53 12.19
CA GLU A 161 7.05 -4.97 11.96
C GLU A 161 8.12 -5.60 12.88
N LEU A 162 9.28 -4.96 13.03
CA LEU A 162 10.34 -5.45 13.92
C LEU A 162 9.91 -5.44 15.39
N GLU A 163 9.19 -4.41 15.83
CA GLU A 163 8.60 -4.35 17.17
C GLU A 163 7.53 -5.42 17.37
N ARG A 164 6.72 -5.72 16.34
CA ARG A 164 5.78 -6.84 16.38
C ARG A 164 6.52 -8.17 16.55
N LEU A 165 7.57 -8.41 15.77
CA LEU A 165 8.39 -9.63 15.91
C LEU A 165 8.99 -9.73 17.31
N GLN A 166 9.50 -8.63 17.87
CA GLN A 166 10.05 -8.61 19.24
C GLN A 166 8.99 -8.99 20.28
N ARG A 167 7.78 -8.40 20.19
CA ARG A 167 6.67 -8.76 21.09
C ARG A 167 6.28 -10.25 21.00
N LEU A 168 6.32 -10.83 19.81
CA LEU A 168 6.06 -12.27 19.63
C LEU A 168 7.22 -13.11 20.18
N GLY A 169 8.46 -12.65 20.04
CA GLY A 169 9.66 -13.30 20.57
C GLY A 169 9.77 -13.28 22.09
N ASP A 170 9.17 -12.30 22.76
CA ASP A 170 9.09 -12.23 24.22
C ASP A 170 8.19 -13.32 24.82
N ALA A 171 7.34 -13.96 24.00
CA ALA A 171 6.53 -15.09 24.43
C ALA A 171 7.39 -16.33 24.69
N ASP A 172 7.01 -17.13 25.68
CA ASP A 172 7.66 -18.42 25.96
C ASP A 172 7.33 -19.41 24.83
N LEU A 173 8.18 -19.45 23.80
CA LEU A 173 8.01 -20.32 22.64
C LEU A 173 8.15 -21.80 22.97
N ASP A 174 8.57 -22.19 24.18
CA ASP A 174 8.63 -23.58 24.65
C ASP A 174 7.44 -23.95 25.53
N ALA A 175 6.54 -23.00 25.80
CA ALA A 175 5.41 -23.23 26.67
C ALA A 175 4.52 -24.41 26.19
N PRO A 176 3.93 -25.19 27.11
CA PRO A 176 3.12 -26.36 26.78
C PRO A 176 1.73 -25.95 26.26
N VAL A 177 1.67 -25.36 25.06
CA VAL A 177 0.42 -24.89 24.42
C VAL A 177 -0.59 -26.01 24.19
N GLU A 178 -0.14 -27.28 24.18
CA GLU A 178 -0.98 -28.47 24.10
C GLU A 178 -2.00 -28.55 25.24
N HIS A 179 -1.70 -27.97 26.40
CA HIS A 179 -2.67 -27.86 27.51
C HIS A 179 -3.91 -27.02 27.16
N LEU A 180 -3.81 -26.12 26.17
CA LEU A 180 -4.95 -25.41 25.60
C LEU A 180 -5.46 -26.07 24.32
N ARG A 181 -4.55 -26.58 23.50
CA ARG A 181 -4.85 -27.14 22.19
C ARG A 181 -5.69 -28.41 22.26
N GLU A 182 -5.27 -29.37 23.07
CA GLU A 182 -5.91 -30.68 23.11
C GLU A 182 -7.40 -30.61 23.53
N PRO A 183 -7.81 -29.84 24.57
CA PRO A 183 -9.23 -29.72 24.90
C PRO A 183 -10.04 -29.01 23.80
N ILE A 184 -9.44 -28.03 23.11
CA ILE A 184 -10.09 -27.29 22.01
C ILE A 184 -10.28 -28.20 20.80
N GLU A 185 -9.25 -28.92 20.38
CA GLU A 185 -9.32 -29.89 19.28
C GLU A 185 -10.33 -30.99 19.59
N ARG A 186 -10.32 -31.53 20.82
CA ARG A 186 -11.31 -32.53 21.27
C ARG A 186 -12.74 -32.02 21.14
N TYR A 187 -13.03 -30.80 21.58
CA TYR A 187 -14.35 -30.19 21.40
C TYR A 187 -14.69 -29.98 19.92
N ASN A 188 -13.75 -29.42 19.14
CA ASN A 188 -13.93 -29.12 17.73
C ASN A 188 -14.21 -30.37 16.90
N ASP A 189 -13.51 -31.47 17.17
CA ASP A 189 -13.73 -32.76 16.51
C ASP A 189 -15.10 -33.32 16.89
N ALA A 190 -15.44 -33.32 18.18
CA ALA A 190 -16.71 -33.83 18.69
C ALA A 190 -17.92 -33.05 18.15
N VAL A 191 -17.85 -31.71 18.08
CA VAL A 191 -18.94 -30.88 17.52
C VAL A 191 -19.06 -31.06 16.01
N THR A 192 -17.94 -31.26 15.32
CA THR A 192 -17.93 -31.52 13.86
C THR A 192 -18.57 -32.87 13.53
N GLU A 193 -18.25 -33.91 14.30
CA GLU A 193 -18.88 -35.23 14.18
C GLU A 193 -20.38 -35.15 14.49
N ALA A 194 -20.75 -34.54 15.62
CA ALA A 194 -22.15 -34.38 16.00
C ALA A 194 -22.97 -33.59 14.96
N PHE A 195 -22.40 -32.53 14.38
CA PHE A 195 -23.07 -31.77 13.33
C PHE A 195 -23.20 -32.58 12.04
N THR A 196 -22.19 -33.37 11.69
CA THR A 196 -22.23 -34.25 10.52
C THR A 196 -23.35 -35.28 10.66
N ASP A 197 -23.46 -35.91 11.84
CA ASP A 197 -24.52 -36.87 12.13
C ASP A 197 -25.90 -36.22 12.19
N PHE A 198 -26.00 -35.05 12.82
CA PHE A 198 -27.20 -34.22 12.81
C PHE A 198 -27.67 -33.94 11.38
N ARG A 199 -26.79 -33.46 10.51
CA ARG A 199 -27.09 -33.17 9.10
C ARG A 199 -27.49 -34.42 8.31
N ARG A 200 -26.90 -35.57 8.62
CA ARG A 200 -27.13 -36.84 7.90
C ARG A 200 -28.43 -37.54 8.29
N ASN A 201 -28.83 -37.43 9.54
CA ASN A 201 -29.89 -38.26 10.10
C ASN A 201 -31.15 -37.48 10.52
N THR A 202 -31.05 -36.16 10.67
CA THR A 202 -32.19 -35.31 11.10
C THR A 202 -33.00 -34.86 9.89
N PRO A 203 -34.34 -34.85 9.96
CA PRO A 203 -35.19 -34.22 8.95
C PRO A 203 -34.70 -32.82 8.58
N ALA A 204 -34.63 -32.51 7.28
CA ALA A 204 -34.10 -31.24 6.81
C ALA A 204 -34.84 -30.02 7.38
N ARG A 205 -36.15 -30.16 7.61
CA ARG A 205 -36.98 -29.11 8.24
C ARG A 205 -36.54 -28.79 9.67
N ASP A 206 -36.17 -29.81 10.44
CA ASP A 206 -35.73 -29.65 11.83
C ASP A 206 -34.29 -29.18 11.87
N ALA A 207 -33.45 -29.72 10.98
CA ALA A 207 -32.05 -29.32 10.86
C ALA A 207 -31.91 -27.83 10.52
N LEU A 208 -32.60 -27.37 9.47
CA LEU A 208 -32.56 -25.97 9.04
C LEU A 208 -33.23 -25.03 10.06
N ALA A 209 -34.21 -25.51 10.82
CA ALA A 209 -34.81 -24.72 11.90
C ALA A 209 -33.85 -24.51 13.09
N VAL A 210 -32.85 -25.36 13.29
CA VAL A 210 -31.77 -25.08 14.27
C VAL A 210 -30.86 -23.98 13.75
N ILE A 211 -30.49 -24.03 12.46
CA ILE A 211 -29.62 -23.02 11.84
C ILE A 211 -30.30 -21.65 11.77
N GLU A 212 -31.58 -21.59 11.39
CA GLU A 212 -32.36 -20.35 11.43
C GLU A 212 -32.41 -19.76 12.85
N ARG A 213 -32.53 -20.59 13.88
CA ARG A 213 -32.51 -20.11 15.28
C ARG A 213 -31.14 -19.62 15.74
N ALA A 214 -30.07 -19.98 15.03
CA ALA A 214 -28.74 -19.47 15.35
C ALA A 214 -28.62 -17.96 15.13
N ASP A 215 -29.46 -17.36 14.26
CA ASP A 215 -29.52 -15.91 14.02
C ASP A 215 -29.78 -15.10 15.30
N ALA A 216 -30.38 -15.70 16.34
CA ALA A 216 -30.61 -15.06 17.63
C ALA A 216 -29.32 -14.91 18.47
N TYR A 217 -28.19 -15.49 18.04
CA TYR A 217 -26.91 -15.51 18.75
C TYR A 217 -25.83 -14.86 17.88
N PRO A 218 -25.57 -13.55 18.02
CA PRO A 218 -24.66 -12.80 17.12
C PRO A 218 -23.22 -13.32 17.04
N LEU A 219 -22.79 -14.11 18.02
CA LEU A 219 -21.45 -14.72 18.06
C LEU A 219 -21.37 -16.06 17.33
N VAL A 220 -22.48 -16.56 16.79
CA VAL A 220 -22.54 -17.81 16.03
C VAL A 220 -22.82 -17.46 14.57
N GLU A 221 -21.78 -17.50 13.75
CA GLU A 221 -21.82 -16.99 12.38
C GLU A 221 -22.40 -17.99 11.35
N PHE A 222 -23.47 -18.69 11.74
CA PHE A 222 -24.22 -19.49 10.78
C PHE A 222 -24.84 -18.60 9.71
N ARG A 223 -24.71 -19.00 8.45
CA ARG A 223 -25.46 -18.34 7.36
C ARG A 223 -26.92 -18.77 7.46
N SER A 224 -27.82 -17.82 7.61
CA SER A 224 -29.25 -18.07 7.71
C SER A 224 -29.74 -18.85 6.47
N PRO A 225 -30.61 -19.87 6.64
CA PRO A 225 -31.15 -20.60 5.51
C PRO A 225 -32.01 -19.71 4.59
N PRO A 226 -31.91 -19.84 3.26
CA PRO A 226 -32.77 -19.09 2.35
C PRO A 226 -34.27 -19.32 2.61
N ALA A 227 -35.07 -18.25 2.60
CA ALA A 227 -36.49 -18.30 2.96
C ALA A 227 -37.32 -19.29 2.11
N GLU A 228 -37.06 -19.36 0.80
CA GLU A 228 -37.73 -20.32 -0.10
C GLU A 228 -37.41 -21.78 0.26
N LEU A 229 -36.17 -22.06 0.69
CA LEU A 229 -35.78 -23.39 1.13
C LEU A 229 -36.48 -23.76 2.44
N LEU A 230 -36.57 -22.82 3.40
CA LEU A 230 -37.30 -23.02 4.65
C LEU A 230 -38.79 -23.26 4.42
N THR A 231 -39.40 -22.47 3.54
CA THR A 231 -40.82 -22.62 3.18
C THR A 231 -41.06 -24.01 2.60
N TYR A 232 -40.25 -24.42 1.62
CA TYR A 232 -40.37 -25.73 0.99
C TYR A 232 -40.28 -26.89 1.99
N VAL A 233 -39.23 -26.95 2.83
CA VAL A 233 -39.06 -28.07 3.78
C VAL A 233 -40.12 -28.10 4.89
N ARG A 234 -40.80 -26.99 5.16
CA ARG A 234 -41.89 -26.93 6.14
C ARG A 234 -43.21 -27.44 5.58
N GLU A 235 -43.48 -27.16 4.31
CA GLU A 235 -44.77 -27.40 3.68
C GLU A 235 -44.85 -28.75 2.94
N HIS A 236 -43.70 -29.35 2.59
CA HIS A 236 -43.65 -30.57 1.79
C HIS A 236 -43.09 -31.76 2.57
N ASP A 237 -43.61 -32.96 2.32
CA ASP A 237 -43.17 -34.21 2.97
C ASP A 237 -41.70 -34.51 2.70
N ALA A 238 -41.14 -34.08 1.57
CA ALA A 238 -39.70 -34.17 1.32
C ALA A 238 -38.86 -33.50 2.42
N GLY A 239 -39.39 -32.53 3.16
CA GLY A 239 -38.73 -31.93 4.32
C GLY A 239 -38.54 -32.86 5.51
N THR A 240 -39.20 -34.03 5.55
CA THR A 240 -38.94 -35.09 6.53
C THR A 240 -37.67 -35.87 6.23
N GLU A 241 -37.21 -35.84 4.98
CA GLU A 241 -35.97 -36.47 4.56
C GLU A 241 -34.75 -35.66 5.03
N PRO A 242 -33.61 -36.30 5.30
CA PRO A 242 -32.41 -35.59 5.73
C PRO A 242 -31.74 -34.83 4.57
N ILE A 243 -30.87 -33.88 4.91
CA ILE A 243 -30.22 -32.99 3.93
C ILE A 243 -29.50 -33.76 2.80
N PRO A 244 -28.73 -34.84 3.05
CA PRO A 244 -28.12 -35.63 1.97
C PRO A 244 -29.14 -36.23 1.01
N LYS A 245 -30.32 -36.62 1.50
CA LYS A 245 -31.38 -37.19 0.67
C LYS A 245 -32.02 -36.12 -0.21
N LEU A 246 -32.24 -34.92 0.32
CA LEU A 246 -32.68 -33.78 -0.47
C LEU A 246 -31.68 -33.40 -1.57
N LEU A 247 -30.37 -33.48 -1.27
CA LEU A 247 -29.33 -33.27 -2.28
C LEU A 247 -29.35 -34.37 -3.36
N GLU A 248 -29.59 -35.63 -2.97
CA GLU A 248 -29.76 -36.73 -3.92
C GLU A 248 -30.96 -36.49 -4.85
N TYR A 249 -32.11 -36.08 -4.30
CA TYR A 249 -33.29 -35.72 -5.08
C TYR A 249 -33.02 -34.54 -6.01
N ALA A 250 -32.26 -33.53 -5.57
CA ALA A 250 -31.94 -32.39 -6.39
C ALA A 250 -31.13 -32.75 -7.66
N ASP A 251 -30.45 -33.90 -7.66
CA ASP A 251 -29.71 -34.42 -8.82
C ASP A 251 -30.56 -35.32 -9.73
N TYR A 252 -31.82 -35.57 -9.39
CA TYR A 252 -32.73 -36.42 -10.17
C TYR A 252 -33.39 -35.67 -11.35
N SER A 253 -33.73 -36.42 -12.40
CA SER A 253 -34.59 -35.92 -13.49
C SER A 253 -36.01 -35.66 -12.99
N ALA A 254 -36.77 -34.78 -13.66
CA ALA A 254 -38.16 -34.46 -13.28
C ALA A 254 -39.04 -35.72 -13.24
N SER A 255 -38.95 -36.54 -14.29
CA SER A 255 -39.63 -37.83 -14.38
C SER A 255 -39.26 -38.82 -13.28
N LYS A 256 -38.05 -38.73 -12.73
CA LYS A 256 -37.62 -39.56 -11.61
C LYS A 256 -38.15 -39.01 -10.30
N LEU A 257 -38.18 -37.68 -10.14
CA LEU A 257 -38.69 -36.99 -8.95
C LEU A 257 -40.19 -37.19 -8.72
N ASP A 258 -41.00 -37.25 -9.78
CA ASP A 258 -42.45 -37.50 -9.68
C ASP A 258 -42.79 -38.84 -8.98
N HIS A 259 -41.82 -39.73 -8.80
CA HIS A 259 -41.96 -40.99 -8.05
C HIS A 259 -41.56 -40.90 -6.57
N TYR A 260 -40.89 -39.83 -6.15
CA TYR A 260 -40.37 -39.67 -4.79
C TYR A 260 -40.96 -38.48 -4.04
N VAL A 261 -41.46 -37.48 -4.75
CA VAL A 261 -42.02 -36.26 -4.15
C VAL A 261 -43.31 -35.85 -4.86
N ASP A 262 -44.23 -35.27 -4.11
CA ASP A 262 -45.55 -34.87 -4.63
C ASP A 262 -45.48 -33.69 -5.59
N ASP A 263 -44.45 -32.83 -5.46
CA ASP A 263 -44.21 -31.69 -6.34
C ASP A 263 -42.72 -31.60 -6.74
N ALA A 264 -42.38 -32.22 -7.87
CA ALA A 264 -41.02 -32.20 -8.42
C ALA A 264 -40.57 -30.80 -8.87
N ALA A 265 -41.49 -29.92 -9.26
CA ALA A 265 -41.17 -28.56 -9.70
C ALA A 265 -40.79 -27.68 -8.51
N ALA A 266 -41.55 -27.77 -7.41
CA ALA A 266 -41.26 -27.09 -6.15
C ALA A 266 -39.91 -27.54 -5.58
N LEU A 267 -39.60 -28.85 -5.57
CA LEU A 267 -38.28 -29.35 -5.12
C LEU A 267 -37.14 -28.74 -5.94
N ARG A 268 -37.28 -28.71 -7.27
CA ARG A 268 -36.23 -28.17 -8.15
C ARG A 268 -36.00 -26.68 -7.91
N SER A 269 -37.07 -25.91 -7.80
CA SER A 269 -36.96 -24.47 -7.55
C SER A 269 -36.35 -24.17 -6.17
N ALA A 270 -36.79 -24.86 -5.13
CA ALA A 270 -36.36 -24.58 -3.76
C ALA A 270 -35.00 -25.20 -3.43
N VAL A 271 -34.77 -26.47 -3.78
CA VAL A 271 -33.60 -27.25 -3.36
C VAL A 271 -32.49 -27.26 -4.42
N ALA A 272 -32.82 -27.49 -5.70
CA ALA A 272 -31.78 -27.63 -6.73
C ALA A 272 -31.03 -26.32 -7.01
N THR A 273 -31.69 -25.16 -6.92
CA THR A 273 -31.03 -23.85 -7.00
C THR A 273 -30.15 -23.53 -5.78
N ARG A 274 -30.28 -24.27 -4.67
CA ARG A 274 -29.64 -23.98 -3.38
C ARG A 274 -28.74 -25.09 -2.87
N GLN A 275 -28.35 -26.04 -3.73
CA GLN A 275 -27.47 -27.14 -3.36
C GLN A 275 -26.15 -26.67 -2.74
N THR A 276 -25.57 -25.58 -3.24
CA THR A 276 -24.30 -25.03 -2.71
C THR A 276 -24.42 -24.63 -1.24
N TYR A 277 -25.55 -24.05 -0.83
CA TYR A 277 -25.80 -23.72 0.57
C TYR A 277 -25.84 -24.99 1.43
N LEU A 278 -26.66 -25.96 1.05
CA LEU A 278 -26.80 -27.23 1.77
C LEU A 278 -25.50 -28.04 1.82
N ARG A 279 -24.68 -28.00 0.77
CA ARG A 279 -23.39 -28.71 0.71
C ARG A 279 -22.36 -28.10 1.65
N ARG A 280 -22.32 -26.76 1.77
CA ARG A 280 -21.38 -25.99 2.61
C ARG A 280 -21.79 -25.87 4.08
N LEU A 281 -22.92 -26.44 4.47
CA LEU A 281 -23.37 -26.38 5.85
C LEU A 281 -22.55 -27.35 6.71
N ASP A 282 -21.76 -26.82 7.64
CA ASP A 282 -20.86 -27.54 8.54
C ASP A 282 -20.85 -26.92 9.96
N ALA A 283 -20.01 -27.46 10.84
CA ALA A 283 -19.91 -27.02 12.24
C ALA A 283 -18.98 -25.81 12.45
N GLU A 284 -18.37 -25.26 11.39
CA GLU A 284 -17.34 -24.21 11.52
C GLU A 284 -17.77 -23.04 12.42
N PRO A 285 -19.00 -22.50 12.32
CA PRO A 285 -19.42 -21.35 13.14
C PRO A 285 -19.52 -21.59 14.65
N VAL A 286 -19.39 -22.84 15.11
CA VAL A 286 -19.40 -23.21 16.54
C VAL A 286 -18.11 -23.89 16.99
N ARG A 287 -17.09 -23.92 16.13
CA ARG A 287 -15.74 -24.32 16.51
C ARG A 287 -15.02 -23.17 17.21
N VAL A 288 -14.05 -23.51 18.04
CA VAL A 288 -13.15 -22.53 18.68
C VAL A 288 -11.88 -22.46 17.84
N ASP A 289 -11.51 -21.25 17.43
CA ASP A 289 -10.32 -21.00 16.61
C ASP A 289 -9.01 -21.37 17.33
N TRP A 290 -7.97 -21.58 16.53
CA TRP A 290 -6.60 -21.72 16.99
C TRP A 290 -5.68 -20.73 16.27
N PRO A 291 -4.86 -19.92 16.98
CA PRO A 291 -4.77 -19.78 18.44
C PRO A 291 -6.07 -19.32 19.11
N PRO A 292 -6.28 -19.63 20.40
CA PRO A 292 -7.58 -19.45 21.01
C PRO A 292 -7.91 -17.97 21.29
N PRO A 293 -9.21 -17.62 21.39
CA PRO A 293 -9.67 -16.29 21.79
C PRO A 293 -9.12 -15.85 23.16
N SER A 294 -9.18 -14.57 23.50
CA SER A 294 -8.75 -14.10 24.83
C SER A 294 -9.58 -14.72 25.96
N ALA A 295 -9.03 -14.75 27.18
CA ALA A 295 -9.73 -15.26 28.37
C ALA A 295 -11.04 -14.49 28.63
N THR A 296 -11.10 -13.23 28.20
CA THR A 296 -12.32 -12.43 28.27
C THR A 296 -13.35 -12.87 27.24
N ALA A 297 -12.95 -13.17 26.00
CA ALA A 297 -13.85 -13.51 24.90
C ALA A 297 -14.34 -14.96 24.94
N LEU A 298 -13.46 -15.91 25.26
CA LEU A 298 -13.75 -17.35 25.19
C LEU A 298 -15.02 -17.76 25.96
N PRO A 299 -15.26 -17.29 27.22
CA PRO A 299 -16.47 -17.65 27.94
C PRO A 299 -17.77 -17.16 27.29
N TRP A 300 -17.74 -16.02 26.60
CA TRP A 300 -18.90 -15.49 25.88
C TRP A 300 -19.19 -16.30 24.62
N LEU A 301 -18.14 -16.65 23.86
CA LEU A 301 -18.24 -17.53 22.70
C LEU A 301 -18.82 -18.89 23.10
N CYS A 302 -18.23 -19.55 24.11
CA CYS A 302 -18.73 -20.84 24.58
C CYS A 302 -20.19 -20.78 25.08
N ARG A 303 -20.62 -19.67 25.67
CA ARG A 303 -22.01 -19.48 26.08
C ARG A 303 -22.95 -19.38 24.87
N ALA A 304 -22.55 -18.65 23.83
CA ALA A 304 -23.31 -18.54 22.59
C ALA A 304 -23.35 -19.90 21.87
N TYR A 305 -22.20 -20.56 21.68
CA TYR A 305 -22.10 -21.89 21.07
C TYR A 305 -22.97 -22.91 21.80
N ARG A 306 -22.93 -22.97 23.13
CA ARG A 306 -23.76 -23.90 23.92
C ARG A 306 -25.24 -23.76 23.60
N SER A 307 -25.71 -22.53 23.35
CA SER A 307 -27.11 -22.30 23.04
C SER A 307 -27.50 -23.01 21.74
N VAL A 308 -26.63 -23.04 20.74
CA VAL A 308 -26.88 -23.71 19.45
C VAL A 308 -26.54 -25.21 19.52
N VAL A 309 -25.36 -25.56 20.05
CA VAL A 309 -24.83 -26.93 20.13
C VAL A 309 -25.77 -27.88 20.89
N ALA A 310 -26.37 -27.43 22.00
CA ALA A 310 -27.30 -28.25 22.79
C ALA A 310 -28.59 -28.64 22.04
N ARG A 311 -28.82 -28.10 20.83
CA ARG A 311 -29.99 -28.42 19.98
C ARG A 311 -29.72 -29.57 19.00
N PHE A 312 -28.46 -29.92 18.77
CA PHE A 312 -28.09 -30.96 17.80
C PHE A 312 -27.07 -31.98 18.32
N ALA A 313 -26.30 -31.63 19.36
CA ALA A 313 -25.31 -32.49 19.96
C ALA A 313 -25.74 -32.98 21.35
N ASP A 314 -25.16 -34.10 21.77
CA ASP A 314 -25.44 -34.69 23.08
C ASP A 314 -24.69 -33.97 24.23
N GLU A 315 -24.96 -34.42 25.46
CA GLU A 315 -24.38 -33.84 26.66
C GLU A 315 -22.85 -34.01 26.73
N SER A 316 -22.27 -35.00 26.04
CA SER A 316 -20.81 -35.20 26.03
C SER A 316 -20.10 -34.08 25.27
N VAL A 317 -20.66 -33.64 24.14
CA VAL A 317 -20.15 -32.49 23.37
C VAL A 317 -20.33 -31.19 24.15
N VAL A 318 -21.48 -31.03 24.82
CA VAL A 318 -21.72 -29.86 25.68
C VAL A 318 -20.77 -29.85 26.89
N ALA A 319 -20.42 -31.02 27.43
CA ALA A 319 -19.42 -31.14 28.49
C ALA A 319 -18.02 -30.75 28.01
N ALA A 320 -17.60 -31.18 26.81
CA ALA A 320 -16.34 -30.75 26.20
C ALA A 320 -16.30 -29.22 26.00
N LEU A 321 -17.42 -28.59 25.59
CA LEU A 321 -17.51 -27.13 25.50
C LEU A 321 -17.38 -26.45 26.87
N ARG A 322 -17.89 -27.06 27.94
CA ARG A 322 -17.69 -26.53 29.30
C ARG A 322 -16.23 -26.65 29.75
N GLU A 323 -15.54 -27.73 29.38
CA GLU A 323 -14.09 -27.89 29.61
C GLU A 323 -13.31 -26.77 28.92
N VAL A 324 -13.58 -26.52 27.63
CA VAL A 324 -12.96 -25.41 26.88
C VAL A 324 -13.24 -24.06 27.53
N ARG A 325 -14.49 -23.80 27.94
CA ARG A 325 -14.85 -22.58 28.67
C ARG A 325 -14.02 -22.42 29.96
N GLY A 326 -13.75 -23.51 30.67
CA GLY A 326 -12.95 -23.51 31.91
C GLY A 326 -11.48 -23.20 31.70
N LEU A 327 -10.95 -23.32 30.47
CA LEU A 327 -9.57 -22.95 30.18
C LEU A 327 -9.30 -21.47 30.48
N ALA A 328 -10.25 -20.59 30.20
CA ALA A 328 -10.13 -19.15 30.45
C ALA A 328 -10.02 -18.78 31.94
N GLU A 329 -10.36 -19.70 32.85
CA GLU A 329 -10.23 -19.51 34.31
C GLU A 329 -8.84 -19.93 34.83
N ARG A 330 -7.98 -20.49 33.97
CA ARG A 330 -6.63 -20.90 34.36
C ARG A 330 -5.70 -19.69 34.40
N ASP A 331 -4.87 -19.63 35.45
CA ASP A 331 -3.86 -18.57 35.61
C ASP A 331 -2.81 -18.55 34.49
N ASP A 332 -2.58 -19.69 33.83
CA ASP A 332 -1.60 -19.83 32.74
C ASP A 332 -2.20 -19.60 31.34
N TYR A 333 -3.50 -19.35 31.22
CA TYR A 333 -4.19 -19.28 29.93
C TYR A 333 -3.62 -18.21 29.00
N GLU A 334 -3.53 -16.96 29.44
CA GLU A 334 -3.08 -15.86 28.57
C GLU A 334 -1.62 -16.05 28.16
N ARG A 335 -0.75 -16.52 29.07
CA ARG A 335 0.64 -16.85 28.73
C ARG A 335 0.73 -17.94 27.67
N LEU A 336 -0.01 -19.05 27.85
CA LEU A 336 -0.03 -20.14 26.87
C LEU A 336 -0.64 -19.71 25.53
N ARG A 337 -1.63 -18.82 25.56
CA ARG A 337 -2.23 -18.21 24.37
C ARG A 337 -1.24 -17.31 23.64
N GLU A 338 -0.51 -16.46 24.34
CA GLU A 338 0.57 -15.63 23.76
C GLU A 338 1.63 -16.50 23.09
N SER A 339 2.06 -17.58 23.75
CA SER A 339 2.96 -18.57 23.15
C SER A 339 2.37 -19.24 21.91
N ALA A 340 1.07 -19.58 21.92
CA ALA A 340 0.39 -20.17 20.77
C ALA A 340 0.31 -19.18 19.58
N LEU A 341 0.00 -17.91 19.85
CA LEU A 341 0.00 -16.82 18.86
C LEU A 341 1.39 -16.63 18.26
N ALA A 342 2.41 -16.53 19.10
CA ALA A 342 3.80 -16.40 18.67
C ALA A 342 4.23 -17.59 17.81
N ARG A 343 3.90 -18.82 18.19
CA ARG A 343 4.21 -20.02 17.38
C ARG A 343 3.47 -20.07 16.04
N SER A 344 2.23 -19.58 15.97
CA SER A 344 1.47 -19.58 14.71
C SER A 344 1.88 -18.48 13.76
N GLU A 345 2.33 -17.34 14.30
CA GLU A 345 2.68 -16.16 13.51
C GLU A 345 4.16 -16.09 13.15
N LEU A 346 5.05 -16.68 13.96
CA LEU A 346 6.49 -16.68 13.70
C LEU A 346 6.92 -17.90 12.88
N THR A 347 7.52 -17.61 11.73
CA THR A 347 8.27 -18.60 10.95
C THR A 347 9.54 -19.04 11.68
N GLU A 348 10.11 -20.18 11.26
CA GLU A 348 11.38 -20.69 11.81
C GLU A 348 12.51 -19.66 11.68
N ALA A 349 12.61 -19.01 10.51
CA ALA A 349 13.63 -18.01 10.24
C ALA A 349 13.48 -16.76 11.12
N GLU A 350 12.26 -16.34 11.43
CA GLU A 350 12.02 -15.22 12.35
C GLU A 350 12.38 -15.59 13.78
N ARG A 351 12.12 -16.83 14.20
CA ARG A 351 12.54 -17.33 15.52
C ARG A 351 14.05 -17.37 15.66
N GLU A 352 14.78 -17.81 14.62
CA GLU A 352 16.25 -17.78 14.60
C GLU A 352 16.79 -16.33 14.63
N ARG A 353 16.16 -15.41 13.89
CA ARG A 353 16.52 -13.98 13.91
C ARG A 353 16.28 -13.32 15.27
N LEU A 354 15.21 -13.70 15.96
CA LEU A 354 14.93 -13.26 17.33
C LEU A 354 15.97 -13.83 18.31
N ALA A 355 16.23 -15.15 18.24
CA ALA A 355 17.20 -15.83 19.11
C ALA A 355 18.64 -15.31 18.94
N SER A 356 19.01 -14.90 17.73
CA SER A 356 20.33 -14.33 17.42
C SER A 356 20.45 -12.83 17.73
N GLY A 357 19.38 -12.17 18.16
CA GLY A 357 19.36 -10.72 18.42
C GLY A 357 19.41 -9.85 17.16
N ALA A 358 19.23 -10.43 15.97
CA ALA A 358 19.26 -9.70 14.70
C ALA A 358 18.09 -8.70 14.60
N VAL A 359 16.90 -9.07 15.09
CA VAL A 359 15.72 -8.19 15.09
C VAL A 359 15.96 -6.93 15.92
N GLU A 360 16.58 -7.06 17.09
CA GLU A 360 16.89 -5.92 17.97
C GLU A 360 17.91 -4.98 17.32
N GLN A 361 18.95 -5.54 16.71
CA GLN A 361 19.96 -4.76 15.98
C GLN A 361 19.35 -4.01 14.79
N GLU A 362 18.55 -4.70 13.97
CA GLU A 362 17.86 -4.08 12.83
C GLU A 362 16.89 -2.99 13.29
N LEU A 363 16.22 -3.18 14.42
CA LEU A 363 15.31 -2.19 15.00
C LEU A 363 16.06 -0.94 15.47
N SER A 364 17.22 -1.10 16.12
CA SER A 364 18.08 0.02 16.50
C SER A 364 18.53 0.81 15.27
N VAL A 365 19.05 0.13 14.25
CA VAL A 365 19.51 0.76 13.00
C VAL A 365 18.37 1.48 12.28
N ALA A 366 17.18 0.87 12.22
CA ALA A 366 16.02 1.48 11.59
C ALA A 366 15.56 2.76 12.32
N ARG A 367 15.57 2.75 13.66
CA ARG A 367 15.24 3.91 14.49
C ARG A 367 16.25 5.04 14.32
N GLU A 368 17.54 4.73 14.34
CA GLU A 368 18.61 5.71 14.10
C GLU A 368 18.49 6.34 12.70
N ALA A 369 18.28 5.52 11.67
CA ALA A 369 18.10 6.01 10.31
C ALA A 369 16.85 6.88 10.14
N ARG A 370 15.74 6.52 10.80
CA ARG A 370 14.51 7.32 10.80
C ARG A 370 14.73 8.66 11.49
N ALA A 371 15.36 8.66 12.67
CA ALA A 371 15.66 9.88 13.42
C ALA A 371 16.52 10.84 12.59
N ALA A 372 17.55 10.34 11.90
CA ALA A 372 18.38 11.16 11.03
C ALA A 372 17.58 11.79 9.86
N ILE A 373 16.59 11.07 9.31
CA ILE A 373 15.70 11.61 8.28
C ILE A 373 14.73 12.64 8.86
N ASP A 374 14.16 12.39 10.04
CA ASP A 374 13.29 13.35 10.73
C ASP A 374 14.04 14.66 11.01
N ASP A 375 15.27 14.59 11.55
CA ASP A 375 16.13 15.75 11.79
C ASP A 375 16.43 16.53 10.50
N ALA A 376 16.71 15.82 9.39
CA ALA A 376 16.94 16.44 8.10
C ALA A 376 15.66 17.09 7.54
N LEU A 377 14.51 16.44 7.66
CA LEU A 377 13.23 16.98 7.19
C LEU A 377 12.78 18.20 8.01
N ASP A 378 13.15 18.28 9.29
CA ASP A 378 12.89 19.44 10.14
C ASP A 378 13.85 20.60 9.81
N THR A 379 15.13 20.29 9.58
CA THR A 379 16.14 21.28 9.17
C THR A 379 15.79 21.90 7.82
N TYR A 380 15.41 21.08 6.84
CA TYR A 380 15.15 21.48 5.47
C TYR A 380 13.66 21.60 5.19
N SER A 381 13.03 22.67 5.66
CA SER A 381 11.58 22.92 5.54
C SER A 381 11.05 22.95 4.09
N PRO A 382 9.76 22.64 3.85
CA PRO A 382 9.17 22.73 2.52
C PRO A 382 9.22 24.17 1.95
N LEU A 383 9.42 24.28 0.63
CA LEU A 383 9.43 25.57 -0.10
C LEU A 383 8.06 26.19 -0.30
#